data_AF-A0A542XY31-F1
#
_entry.id   AF-A0A542XY31-F1
#
_cell.length_a   1.000
_cell.length_b   1.000
_cell.length_c   1.000
_cell.angle_alpha   90.00
_cell.angle_beta   90.00
_cell.angle_gamma   90.00
#
_symmetry.space_group_name_H-M   'P 1'
#
loop_
_entity.id
_entity.type
_entity.pdbx_description
1 polymer ?
#
loop_
_entity_poly.entity_id
_entity_poly.type
_entity_poly.pdbx_seq_one_letter_code
_entity_poly.pdbx_strand_id
1 'polypeptide(L)'
;MSEQVATHEPETPPCPECGGEFSYELGALLACPMCGHEWAPGDDAADGESGGSADAGSGIRDAVGNLLSDGDTVTLVKTVKVSGGGGGTIKVGTKVTGIRLVPGGAGGHDIDAKVPGFGKMQLKSSVVKRA
;
A
#
# COMPACT_ATOMS: atom_id res chain seq x y z
N MET A 1 -18.89 50.21 -20.42
CA MET A 1 -17.95 49.17 -20.90
C MET A 1 -18.15 47.97 -19.98
N SER A 2 -18.64 46.87 -20.52
CA SER A 2 -19.00 45.67 -19.75
C SER A 2 -17.73 44.95 -19.30
N GLU A 3 -17.33 45.16 -18.05
CA GLU A 3 -16.30 44.36 -17.40
C GLU A 3 -16.93 43.01 -17.05
N GLN A 4 -16.67 42.03 -17.92
CA GLN A 4 -17.01 40.65 -17.68
C GLN A 4 -16.15 40.17 -16.51
N VAL A 5 -16.76 40.13 -15.32
CA VAL A 5 -16.28 39.32 -14.21
C VAL A 5 -16.37 37.87 -14.70
N ALA A 6 -15.26 37.35 -15.23
CA ALA A 6 -15.06 35.93 -15.35
C ALA A 6 -15.07 35.36 -13.93
N THR A 7 -16.19 34.79 -13.53
CA THR A 7 -16.25 33.78 -12.49
C THR A 7 -15.24 32.71 -12.88
N HIS A 8 -14.03 32.81 -12.31
CA HIS A 8 -12.95 31.86 -12.48
C HIS A 8 -13.37 30.58 -11.76
N GLU A 9 -14.06 29.73 -12.51
CA GLU A 9 -14.23 28.32 -12.20
C GLU A 9 -12.81 27.74 -12.10
N PRO A 10 -12.38 27.21 -10.95
CA PRO A 10 -11.02 26.69 -10.81
C PRO A 10 -10.90 25.43 -11.65
N GLU A 11 -10.32 25.55 -12.84
CA GLU A 11 -9.99 24.43 -13.74
C GLU A 11 -8.90 23.50 -13.17
N THR A 12 -8.38 23.79 -11.97
CA THR A 12 -7.24 23.10 -11.37
C THR A 12 -7.60 22.50 -10.01
N PRO A 13 -7.13 21.28 -9.69
CA PRO A 13 -7.44 20.63 -8.42
C PRO A 13 -6.86 21.41 -7.22
N PRO A 14 -7.53 21.33 -6.06
CA PRO A 14 -7.03 21.92 -4.83
C PRO A 14 -5.70 21.26 -4.42
N CYS A 15 -4.91 21.98 -3.63
CA CYS A 15 -3.63 21.47 -3.14
C CYS A 15 -3.84 20.32 -2.12
N PRO A 16 -3.20 19.15 -2.29
CA PRO A 16 -3.35 18.02 -1.37
C PRO A 16 -2.68 18.25 0.00
N GLU A 17 -1.69 19.15 0.08
CA GLU A 17 -0.95 19.40 1.33
C GLU A 17 -1.66 20.40 2.25
N CYS A 18 -2.24 21.45 1.68
CA CYS A 18 -2.80 22.56 2.46
C CYS A 18 -4.28 22.84 2.19
N GLY A 19 -4.92 22.12 1.25
CA GLY A 19 -6.31 22.34 0.84
C GLY A 19 -6.52 23.69 0.13
N GLY A 20 -5.47 24.29 -0.40
CA GLY A 20 -5.55 25.56 -1.12
C GLY A 20 -6.39 25.42 -2.38
N GLU A 21 -7.37 26.28 -2.56
CA GLU A 21 -8.32 26.25 -3.70
C GLU A 21 -7.67 26.61 -5.05
N PHE A 22 -6.47 27.21 -5.01
CA PHE A 22 -5.75 27.68 -6.19
C PHE A 22 -4.42 26.95 -6.35
N SER A 23 -4.16 26.45 -7.56
CA SER A 23 -2.87 25.91 -7.99
C SER A 23 -2.50 26.51 -9.35
N TYR A 24 -1.20 26.54 -9.67
CA TYR A 24 -0.70 27.06 -10.95
C TYR A 24 0.22 26.04 -11.62
N GLU A 25 0.23 26.07 -12.94
CA GLU A 25 1.02 25.15 -13.75
C GLU A 25 2.50 25.54 -13.71
N LEU A 26 3.33 24.68 -13.13
CA LEU A 26 4.79 24.76 -13.17
C LEU A 26 5.32 23.76 -14.20
N GLY A 27 5.12 24.07 -15.48
CA GLY A 27 5.51 23.20 -16.59
C GLY A 27 4.57 21.99 -16.72
N ALA A 28 5.03 20.81 -16.30
CA ALA A 28 4.22 19.57 -16.30
C ALA A 28 3.61 19.24 -14.93
N LEU A 29 3.89 20.07 -13.92
CA LEU A 29 3.42 19.93 -12.54
C LEU A 29 2.47 21.08 -12.21
N LEU A 30 1.65 20.90 -11.18
CA LEU A 30 0.91 21.93 -10.48
C LEU A 30 1.69 22.32 -9.23
N ALA A 31 1.69 23.61 -8.91
CA ALA A 31 2.33 24.15 -7.74
C ALA A 31 1.33 24.99 -6.92
N CYS A 32 1.41 24.88 -5.60
CA CYS A 32 0.57 25.65 -4.70
C CYS A 32 1.24 26.98 -4.35
N PRO A 33 0.58 28.14 -4.55
CA PRO A 33 1.13 29.44 -4.17
C PRO A 33 1.09 29.68 -2.65
N MET A 34 0.32 28.89 -1.90
CA MET A 34 0.17 29.05 -0.44
C MET A 34 1.27 28.33 0.34
N CYS A 35 1.62 27.10 -0.05
CA CYS A 35 2.61 26.29 0.67
C CYS A 35 3.86 25.94 -0.18
N GLY A 36 3.83 26.17 -1.49
CA GLY A 36 4.93 25.81 -2.38
C GLY A 36 5.00 24.33 -2.75
N HIS A 37 3.98 23.54 -2.40
CA HIS A 37 3.91 22.13 -2.76
C HIS A 37 3.77 21.95 -4.28
N GLU A 38 4.46 20.96 -4.86
CA GLU A 38 4.48 20.67 -6.30
C GLU A 38 3.96 19.23 -6.53
N TRP A 39 2.95 19.03 -7.38
CA TRP A 39 2.32 17.73 -7.66
C TRP A 39 1.91 17.57 -9.12
N ALA A 40 1.60 16.35 -9.58
CA ALA A 40 1.17 16.13 -10.96
C ALA A 40 -0.36 16.35 -11.13
N PRO A 41 -0.82 16.96 -12.23
CA PRO A 41 -2.24 17.04 -12.55
C PRO A 41 -2.81 15.63 -12.76
N GLY A 42 -3.65 15.16 -11.84
CA GLY A 42 -4.23 13.81 -11.85
C GLY A 42 -3.94 12.96 -10.61
N ASP A 43 -3.11 13.44 -9.69
CA ASP A 43 -2.81 12.73 -8.42
C ASP A 43 -3.95 12.85 -7.38
N ASP A 44 -4.92 13.75 -7.60
CA ASP A 44 -6.11 13.93 -6.76
C ASP A 44 -7.31 13.19 -7.36
N ALA A 45 -7.26 11.85 -7.33
CA ALA A 45 -8.42 10.99 -7.58
C ALA A 45 -8.29 9.70 -6.78
N ALA A 46 -8.48 9.81 -5.46
CA ALA A 46 -8.78 8.66 -4.63
C ALA A 46 -10.26 8.25 -4.81
N ASP A 47 -10.45 6.94 -5.00
CA ASP A 47 -11.67 6.12 -4.84
C ASP A 47 -12.60 5.90 -6.06
N GLY A 48 -12.53 4.69 -6.64
CA GLY A 48 -13.50 4.19 -7.62
C GLY A 48 -12.98 3.11 -8.59
N GLU A 49 -12.81 1.88 -8.10
CA GLU A 49 -12.71 0.59 -8.80
C GLU A 49 -12.40 0.49 -10.31
N SER A 50 -11.37 -0.33 -10.57
CA SER A 50 -11.20 -1.25 -11.72
C SER A 50 -10.47 -0.74 -12.97
N GLY A 51 -9.33 -1.36 -13.25
CA GLY A 51 -8.87 -1.53 -14.64
C GLY A 51 -7.45 -1.10 -15.00
N GLY A 52 -6.45 -1.44 -14.17
CA GLY A 52 -5.09 -1.78 -14.59
C GLY A 52 -4.31 -0.83 -15.52
N SER A 53 -3.32 -0.14 -14.96
CA SER A 53 -1.91 -0.27 -15.39
C SER A 53 -1.01 0.43 -14.37
N ALA A 54 0.03 -0.29 -13.92
CA ALA A 54 1.17 0.09 -13.06
C ALA A 54 1.44 1.61 -12.97
N ASP A 55 1.55 2.25 -11.81
CA ASP A 55 2.52 1.98 -10.74
C ASP A 55 2.16 2.83 -9.49
N ALA A 56 2.04 2.21 -8.31
CA ALA A 56 1.99 2.82 -6.95
C ALA A 56 1.53 1.82 -5.85
N GLY A 57 1.30 0.55 -6.21
CA GLY A 57 0.93 -0.51 -5.28
C GLY A 57 2.13 -1.16 -4.60
N SER A 58 2.75 -0.50 -3.61
CA SER A 58 3.72 -1.11 -2.68
C SER A 58 3.07 -2.08 -1.67
N GLY A 59 1.94 -2.68 -2.03
CA GLY A 59 1.28 -3.69 -1.21
C GLY A 59 2.07 -5.00 -1.23
N ILE A 60 2.25 -5.60 -0.05
CA ILE A 60 2.91 -6.91 0.07
C ILE A 60 2.03 -7.95 -0.62
N ARG A 61 2.62 -8.65 -1.59
CA ARG A 61 1.95 -9.70 -2.35
C ARG A 61 2.36 -11.07 -1.84
N ASP A 62 1.44 -12.01 -1.88
CA ASP A 62 1.70 -13.40 -1.51
C ASP A 62 2.46 -14.15 -2.63
N ALA A 63 2.76 -15.44 -2.43
CA ALA A 63 3.42 -16.28 -3.42
C ALA A 63 2.63 -16.46 -4.74
N VAL A 64 1.34 -16.12 -4.75
CA VAL A 64 0.41 -16.27 -5.88
C VAL A 64 0.17 -14.93 -6.58
N GLY A 65 0.62 -13.81 -6.00
CA GLY A 65 0.43 -12.46 -6.53
C GLY A 65 -0.80 -11.72 -5.98
N ASN A 66 -1.49 -12.29 -4.98
CA ASN A 66 -2.58 -11.62 -4.28
C ASN A 66 -2.04 -10.53 -3.34
N LEU A 67 -2.69 -9.37 -3.35
CA LEU A 67 -2.48 -8.35 -2.33
C LEU A 67 -2.94 -8.87 -0.97
N LEU A 68 -2.04 -8.78 0.00
CA LEU A 68 -2.32 -9.04 1.40
C LEU A 68 -2.71 -7.73 2.09
N SER A 69 -3.43 -7.87 3.20
CA SER A 69 -3.81 -6.76 4.09
C SER A 69 -3.51 -7.10 5.55
N ASP A 70 -3.42 -6.09 6.41
CA ASP A 70 -3.36 -6.31 7.86
C ASP A 70 -4.65 -6.99 8.35
N GLY A 71 -4.53 -7.94 9.27
CA GLY A 71 -5.63 -8.75 9.77
C GLY A 71 -6.02 -9.93 8.89
N ASP A 72 -5.41 -10.08 7.71
CA ASP A 72 -5.80 -11.11 6.75
C ASP A 72 -5.42 -12.53 7.20
N THR A 73 -5.90 -13.53 6.47
CA THR A 73 -5.65 -14.94 6.77
C THR A 73 -4.85 -15.57 5.65
N VAL A 74 -3.70 -16.14 6.01
CA VAL A 74 -2.78 -16.77 5.07
C VAL A 74 -2.60 -18.25 5.37
N THR A 75 -2.26 -19.01 4.35
CA THR A 75 -1.89 -20.42 4.44
C THR A 75 -0.48 -20.60 3.92
N LEU A 76 0.34 -21.40 4.60
CA LEU A 76 1.66 -21.74 4.10
C LEU A 76 1.56 -22.62 2.85
N VAL A 77 2.24 -22.23 1.78
CA VAL A 77 2.37 -23.03 0.55
C VAL A 77 3.59 -23.94 0.55
N LYS A 78 4.54 -23.68 1.45
CA LYS A 78 5.81 -24.41 1.50
C LYS A 78 6.15 -24.74 2.95
N THR A 79 6.70 -25.93 3.16
CA THR A 79 7.17 -26.36 4.47
C THR A 79 8.44 -25.58 4.83
N VAL A 80 8.44 -24.93 5.99
CA VAL A 80 9.59 -24.16 6.49
C VAL A 80 9.98 -24.67 7.87
N LYS A 81 11.28 -24.86 8.07
CA LYS A 81 11.84 -25.19 9.38
C LYS A 81 12.12 -23.89 10.11
N VAL A 82 11.56 -23.75 11.30
CA VAL A 82 11.77 -22.58 12.15
C VAL A 82 13.04 -22.79 12.96
N SER A 83 14.04 -21.95 12.73
CA SER A 83 15.24 -21.90 13.57
C SER A 83 15.01 -20.90 14.71
N GLY A 84 14.35 -21.36 15.77
CA GLY A 84 14.14 -20.57 16.99
C GLY A 84 13.38 -21.33 18.07
N GLY A 85 13.95 -21.39 19.29
CA GLY A 85 13.30 -21.71 20.58
C GLY A 85 12.73 -23.12 20.82
N GLY A 86 12.37 -23.89 19.79
CA GLY A 86 11.68 -25.18 19.95
C GLY A 86 11.75 -26.14 18.76
N GLY A 87 12.62 -25.89 17.77
CA GLY A 87 13.01 -26.85 16.72
C GLY A 87 11.92 -27.37 15.78
N GLY A 88 10.73 -26.78 15.78
CA GLY A 88 9.58 -27.29 15.06
C GLY A 88 9.57 -26.98 13.55
N THR A 89 8.81 -27.79 12.82
CA THR A 89 8.64 -27.64 11.37
C THR A 89 7.20 -27.27 11.09
N ILE A 90 6.97 -26.13 10.42
CA ILE A 90 5.62 -25.73 10.00
C ILE A 90 5.37 -26.40 8.65
N LYS A 91 4.39 -27.29 8.62
CA LYS A 91 4.03 -28.02 7.40
C LYS A 91 3.24 -27.11 6.46
N VAL A 92 3.36 -27.38 5.17
CA VAL A 92 2.44 -26.82 4.17
C VAL A 92 0.98 -27.04 4.59
N GLY A 93 0.13 -26.04 4.39
CA GLY A 93 -1.29 -26.08 4.78
C GLY A 93 -1.57 -25.55 6.19
N THR A 94 -0.58 -25.15 6.98
CA THR A 94 -0.84 -24.43 8.23
C THR A 94 -1.50 -23.09 7.94
N LYS A 95 -2.70 -22.90 8.49
CA LYS A 95 -3.47 -21.66 8.44
C LYS A 95 -3.03 -20.72 9.55
N VAL A 96 -2.78 -19.47 9.19
CA VAL A 96 -2.35 -18.40 10.10
C VAL A 96 -3.26 -17.21 9.90
N THR A 97 -3.91 -16.78 10.96
CA THR A 97 -4.93 -15.71 10.95
C THR A 97 -4.40 -14.47 11.66
N GLY A 98 -4.81 -13.29 11.22
CA GLY A 98 -4.43 -12.03 11.85
C GLY A 98 -2.97 -11.69 11.56
N ILE A 99 -2.60 -11.74 10.27
CA ILE A 99 -1.28 -11.30 9.84
C ILE A 99 -1.15 -9.78 9.96
N ARG A 100 0.08 -9.30 10.15
CA ARG A 100 0.44 -7.90 10.11
C ARG A 100 1.48 -7.69 9.02
N LEU A 101 1.21 -6.70 8.18
CA LEU A 101 2.11 -6.32 7.10
C LEU A 101 3.15 -5.34 7.63
N VAL A 102 4.42 -5.68 7.45
CA VAL A 102 5.56 -4.85 7.88
C VAL A 102 6.37 -4.51 6.62
N PRO A 103 5.94 -3.50 5.84
CA PRO A 103 6.68 -3.07 4.65
C PRO A 103 8.06 -2.56 5.10
N GLY A 104 9.12 -3.26 4.70
CA GLY A 104 10.50 -2.94 5.12
C GLY A 104 11.05 -3.79 6.27
N GLY A 105 10.44 -4.93 6.57
CA GLY A 105 10.98 -5.88 7.54
C GLY A 105 12.43 -6.29 7.23
N ALA A 106 13.29 -6.23 8.25
CA ALA A 106 14.72 -6.48 8.11
C ALA A 106 14.99 -7.88 7.53
N GLY A 107 15.70 -7.93 6.39
CA GLY A 107 16.12 -9.20 5.77
C GLY A 107 15.06 -9.90 4.91
N GLY A 108 14.05 -9.18 4.42
CA GLY A 108 13.06 -9.73 3.47
C GLY A 108 11.98 -10.58 4.11
N HIS A 109 11.64 -10.28 5.36
CA HIS A 109 10.48 -10.84 6.07
C HIS A 109 9.43 -9.74 6.21
N ASP A 110 8.50 -9.71 5.28
CA ASP A 110 7.54 -8.61 5.16
C ASP A 110 6.24 -8.85 5.96
N ILE A 111 6.04 -10.06 6.50
CA ILE A 111 4.77 -10.48 7.11
C ILE A 111 5.02 -10.95 8.54
N ASP A 112 4.47 -10.27 9.53
CA ASP A 112 4.41 -10.75 10.93
C ASP A 112 3.13 -11.55 11.11
N ALA A 113 3.23 -12.79 11.56
CA ALA A 113 2.07 -13.67 11.68
C ALA A 113 2.12 -14.44 13.01
N LYS A 114 0.96 -14.66 13.62
CA LYS A 114 0.86 -15.43 14.86
C LYS A 114 0.45 -16.87 14.57
N VAL A 115 1.42 -17.77 14.60
CA VAL A 115 1.19 -19.19 14.35
C VAL A 115 0.74 -19.90 15.64
N PRO A 116 -0.38 -20.63 15.63
CA PRO A 116 -0.83 -21.39 16.80
C PRO A 116 0.20 -22.47 17.15
N GLY A 117 0.64 -22.50 18.41
CA GLY A 117 1.66 -23.44 18.92
C GLY A 117 3.12 -23.00 18.75
N PHE A 118 3.40 -21.98 17.92
CA PHE A 118 4.75 -21.45 17.71
C PHE A 118 4.92 -19.99 18.18
N GLY A 119 3.84 -19.20 18.25
CA GLY A 119 3.88 -17.81 18.69
C GLY A 119 3.93 -16.81 17.53
N LYS A 120 4.43 -15.59 17.79
CA LYS A 120 4.61 -14.56 16.77
C LYS A 120 5.89 -14.83 15.98
N MET A 121 5.80 -14.80 14.65
CA MET A 121 6.93 -15.06 13.78
C MET A 121 6.83 -14.24 12.49
N GLN A 122 7.97 -13.80 11.99
CA GLN A 122 8.06 -13.12 10.70
C GLN A 122 8.28 -14.13 9.57
N LEU A 123 7.49 -14.00 8.51
CA LEU A 123 7.46 -14.85 7.34
C LEU A 123 7.70 -14.01 6.08
N LYS A 124 8.20 -14.67 5.04
CA LYS A 124 8.35 -14.06 3.73
C LYS A 124 7.07 -14.22 2.91
N SER A 125 6.70 -13.18 2.18
CA SER A 125 5.66 -13.15 1.15
C SER A 125 5.67 -14.38 0.23
N SER A 126 6.86 -14.85 -0.17
CA SER A 126 7.03 -15.98 -1.10
C SER A 126 6.68 -17.37 -0.56
N VAL A 127 6.44 -17.54 0.75
CA VAL A 127 6.12 -18.86 1.35
C VAL A 127 4.68 -18.97 1.87
N VAL A 128 3.91 -17.89 1.76
CA VAL A 128 2.51 -17.83 2.18
C VAL A 128 1.62 -17.52 0.97
N LYS A 129 0.37 -17.96 1.04
CA LYS A 129 -0.71 -17.53 0.14
C LYS A 129 -1.88 -17.02 0.95
N ARG A 130 -2.68 -16.11 0.39
CA ARG A 130 -3.98 -15.77 0.96
C ARG A 130 -4.88 -17.01 1.01
N ALA A 131 -5.59 -17.20 2.13
CA ALA A 131 -6.40 -18.39 2.43
C ALA A 131 -7.88 -18.21 2.10
#